data_AF-A0A8D8LDV5-F1
#
_entry.id   AF-A0A8D8LDV5-F1
#
_cell.length_a   1.000
_cell.length_b   1.000
_cell.length_c   1.000
_cell.angle_alpha   90.00
_cell.angle_beta   90.00
_cell.angle_gamma   90.00
#
_symmetry.space_group_name_H-M   'P 1'
#
loop_
_entity.id
_entity.type
_entity.pdbx_description
1 polymer ?
#
loop_
_entity_poly.entity_id
_entity_poly.type
_entity_poly.pdbx_seq_one_letter_code
_entity_poly.pdbx_strand_id
1 'polypeptide(L)'
;MGNMYFLKTELSQNLQLLSEKARSTTEFITRLKSITELLNDNSIEFESQIVAQCDALIKAIEDRKKQLVDAIRLEKESKQRVLKEQVSACACKLQRTTALLQFCIEALKETDSAAFLQVGSMLIHRVASDDMTWHKDLISSAPRVSSQVDLTLDDKLVLRSIQQLNFIQMKPPKAPGIIPEECSAENNSVTIAWQPPPTSYVEGYVLELDDGSGGDFREVYCGKETICTVDGLHFNSLYNARVKAFNGTGEGEYSELIGLQTSEVAWFTLDPVRSAPDLFFSPEHTTVTCDGYEHRVALSVVGFSKGCHYWEFVIDRYEADTDPSFGIARLDVARDEMLGKDDKGWSMYIDKQRSWFMNASIHDKRSEGGITQGSTVGVLLDLDRHILRFFVNEEPQGPIAFHNLYGVFYPAVSLNRGVTVTLHTGLEVPPDYVHQHIT
;
A
#
# COMPACT_ATOMS: atom_id res chain seq x y z
N MET A 1 -90.28 -17.71 -12.65
CA MET A 1 -89.56 -16.52 -13.15
C MET A 1 -88.28 -16.19 -12.38
N GLY A 2 -88.23 -16.26 -11.05
CA GLY A 2 -87.03 -15.88 -10.25
C GLY A 2 -85.73 -16.64 -10.56
N ASN A 3 -85.79 -17.95 -10.85
CA ASN A 3 -84.59 -18.77 -11.10
C ASN A 3 -83.87 -18.40 -12.42
N MET A 4 -84.61 -17.95 -13.43
CA MET A 4 -84.03 -17.49 -14.71
C MET A 4 -83.33 -16.14 -14.56
N TYR A 5 -83.85 -15.22 -13.74
CA TYR A 5 -83.21 -13.92 -13.48
C TYR A 5 -81.93 -14.08 -12.66
N PHE A 6 -81.90 -15.01 -11.70
CA PHE A 6 -80.70 -15.35 -10.94
C PHE A 6 -79.59 -15.90 -11.85
N LEU A 7 -79.89 -16.93 -12.65
CA LEU A 7 -78.92 -17.51 -13.60
C LEU A 7 -78.42 -16.49 -14.63
N LYS A 8 -79.27 -15.58 -15.11
CA LYS A 8 -78.86 -14.49 -16.00
C LYS A 8 -77.90 -13.50 -15.32
N THR A 9 -78.12 -13.20 -14.05
CA THR A 9 -77.28 -12.27 -13.29
C THR A 9 -75.91 -12.89 -12.99
N GLU A 10 -75.89 -14.15 -12.56
CA GLU A 10 -74.66 -14.91 -12.30
C GLU A 10 -73.82 -15.11 -13.58
N LEU A 11 -74.48 -15.44 -14.70
CA LEU A 11 -73.80 -15.51 -16.00
C LEU A 11 -73.23 -14.13 -16.41
N SER A 12 -73.97 -13.05 -16.20
CA SER A 12 -73.49 -11.69 -16.50
C SER A 12 -72.26 -11.31 -15.68
N GLN A 13 -72.26 -11.63 -14.38
CA GLN A 13 -71.10 -11.39 -13.49
C GLN A 13 -69.88 -12.21 -13.91
N ASN A 14 -70.06 -13.50 -14.21
CA ASN A 14 -68.97 -14.36 -14.68
C ASN A 14 -68.41 -13.91 -16.03
N LEU A 15 -69.27 -13.47 -16.96
CA LEU A 15 -68.84 -12.90 -18.24
C LEU A 15 -68.06 -11.59 -18.05
N GLN A 16 -68.46 -10.75 -17.09
CA GLN A 16 -67.74 -9.52 -16.77
C GLN A 16 -66.35 -9.81 -16.20
N LEU A 17 -66.24 -10.74 -15.25
CA LEU A 17 -64.94 -11.19 -14.70
C LEU A 17 -64.03 -11.80 -15.77
N LEU A 18 -64.60 -12.61 -16.68
CA LEU A 18 -63.85 -13.19 -17.80
C LEU A 18 -63.39 -12.11 -18.79
N SER A 19 -64.23 -11.10 -19.05
CA SER A 19 -63.90 -9.95 -19.90
C SER A 19 -62.76 -9.12 -19.31
N GLU A 20 -62.78 -8.85 -17.99
CA GLU A 20 -61.70 -8.15 -17.31
C GLU A 20 -60.38 -8.92 -17.35
N LYS A 21 -60.42 -10.25 -17.14
CA LYS A 21 -59.25 -11.12 -17.31
C LYS A 21 -58.72 -11.10 -18.74
N ALA A 22 -59.60 -11.19 -19.75
CA ALA A 22 -59.22 -11.12 -21.16
C ALA A 22 -58.57 -9.78 -21.53
N ARG A 23 -59.10 -8.67 -20.99
CA ARG A 23 -58.50 -7.34 -21.14
C ARG A 23 -57.10 -7.27 -20.53
N SER A 24 -56.94 -7.73 -19.28
CA SER A 24 -55.63 -7.75 -18.59
C SER A 24 -54.61 -8.60 -19.35
N THR A 25 -55.00 -9.77 -19.86
CA THR A 25 -54.14 -10.62 -20.70
C THR A 25 -53.76 -9.91 -22.00
N THR A 26 -54.67 -9.17 -22.63
CA THR A 26 -54.40 -8.40 -23.85
C THR A 26 -53.39 -7.28 -23.58
N GLU A 27 -53.56 -6.53 -22.48
CA GLU A 27 -52.61 -5.50 -22.04
C GLU A 27 -51.23 -6.08 -21.72
N PHE A 28 -51.18 -7.27 -21.11
CA PHE A 28 -49.92 -7.99 -20.88
C PHE A 28 -49.25 -8.43 -22.19
N ILE A 29 -50.00 -8.94 -23.16
CA ILE A 29 -49.48 -9.28 -24.49
C ILE A 29 -48.91 -8.04 -25.18
N THR A 30 -49.60 -6.90 -25.11
CA THR A 30 -49.10 -5.64 -25.69
C THR A 30 -47.79 -5.19 -25.02
N ARG A 31 -47.69 -5.30 -23.68
CA ARG A 31 -46.43 -5.03 -22.96
C ARG A 31 -45.31 -5.97 -23.39
N LEU A 32 -45.57 -7.26 -23.52
CA LEU A 32 -44.57 -8.22 -23.99
C LEU A 32 -44.08 -7.89 -25.39
N LYS A 33 -44.99 -7.54 -26.32
CA LYS A 33 -44.61 -7.12 -27.67
C LYS A 33 -43.72 -5.88 -27.66
N SER A 34 -44.07 -4.87 -26.86
CA SER A 34 -43.26 -3.66 -26.71
C SER A 34 -41.87 -3.96 -26.14
N ILE A 35 -41.76 -4.86 -25.15
CA ILE A 35 -40.46 -5.31 -24.62
C ILE A 35 -39.63 -6.01 -25.72
N THR A 36 -40.27 -6.84 -26.54
CA THR A 36 -39.60 -7.52 -27.66
C THR A 36 -39.08 -6.52 -28.70
N GLU A 37 -39.86 -5.50 -29.05
CA GLU A 37 -39.43 -4.44 -29.97
C GLU A 37 -38.22 -3.67 -29.40
N LEU A 38 -38.30 -3.23 -28.15
CA LEU A 38 -37.19 -2.53 -27.48
C LEU A 38 -35.93 -3.40 -27.40
N LEU A 39 -36.07 -4.69 -27.11
CA LEU A 39 -34.95 -5.62 -27.06
C LEU A 39 -34.29 -5.77 -28.43
N ASN A 40 -35.09 -5.81 -29.50
CA ASN A 40 -34.58 -5.90 -30.86
C ASN A 40 -33.81 -4.63 -31.25
N ASP A 41 -34.35 -3.46 -30.95
CA ASP A 41 -33.69 -2.17 -31.22
C ASP A 41 -32.36 -2.06 -30.44
N ASN A 42 -32.38 -2.39 -29.15
CA ASN A 42 -31.17 -2.42 -28.31
C ASN A 42 -30.13 -3.43 -28.83
N SER A 43 -30.55 -4.60 -29.32
CA SER A 43 -29.64 -5.61 -29.88
C SER A 43 -28.94 -5.09 -31.13
N ILE A 44 -29.68 -4.45 -32.04
CA ILE A 44 -29.12 -3.87 -33.27
C ILE A 44 -28.11 -2.78 -32.92
N GLU A 45 -28.44 -1.89 -31.98
CA GLU A 45 -27.53 -0.84 -31.54
C GLU A 45 -26.26 -1.42 -30.91
N PHE A 46 -26.41 -2.42 -30.03
CA PHE A 46 -25.29 -3.08 -29.36
C PHE A 46 -24.37 -3.81 -30.36
N GLU A 47 -24.95 -4.52 -31.33
CA GLU A 47 -24.21 -5.13 -32.44
C GLU A 47 -23.42 -4.07 -33.22
N SER A 48 -24.05 -2.93 -33.54
CA SER A 48 -23.37 -1.83 -34.25
C SER A 48 -22.20 -1.26 -33.44
N GLN A 49 -22.33 -1.14 -32.12
CA GLN A 49 -21.26 -0.67 -31.25
C GLN A 49 -20.09 -1.67 -31.19
N ILE A 50 -20.36 -2.98 -31.08
CA ILE A 50 -19.32 -4.01 -31.07
C ILE A 50 -18.51 -3.97 -32.38
N VAL A 51 -19.21 -3.89 -33.52
CA VAL A 51 -18.56 -3.78 -34.83
C VAL A 51 -17.66 -2.56 -34.88
N ALA A 52 -18.16 -1.39 -34.47
CA ALA A 52 -17.38 -0.16 -34.46
C ALA A 52 -16.12 -0.24 -33.56
N GLN A 53 -16.23 -0.87 -32.38
CA GLN A 53 -15.10 -1.07 -31.47
C GLN A 53 -14.05 -2.02 -32.06
N CYS A 54 -14.47 -3.13 -32.65
CA CYS A 54 -13.58 -4.07 -33.33
C CYS A 54 -12.88 -3.41 -34.53
N ASP A 55 -13.59 -2.65 -35.35
CA ASP A 55 -13.02 -1.93 -36.50
C ASP A 55 -11.98 -0.89 -36.06
N ALA A 56 -12.21 -0.20 -34.94
CA ALA A 56 -11.23 0.71 -34.36
C ALA A 56 -9.93 0.00 -33.93
N LEU A 57 -10.05 -1.19 -33.32
CA LEU A 57 -8.89 -2.01 -32.94
C LEU A 57 -8.12 -2.51 -34.17
N ILE A 58 -8.83 -2.96 -35.21
CA ILE A 58 -8.23 -3.38 -36.48
C ILE A 58 -7.43 -2.22 -37.07
N LYS A 59 -8.03 -1.03 -37.16
CA LYS A 59 -7.37 0.17 -37.68
C LYS A 59 -6.10 0.52 -36.89
N ALA A 60 -6.15 0.45 -35.57
CA ALA A 60 -4.98 0.70 -34.72
C ALA A 60 -3.83 -0.29 -34.99
N ILE A 61 -4.15 -1.57 -35.20
CA ILE A 61 -3.17 -2.60 -35.57
C ILE A 61 -2.59 -2.33 -36.96
N GLU A 62 -3.41 -1.92 -37.93
CA GLU A 62 -2.96 -1.56 -39.27
C GLU A 62 -2.02 -0.35 -39.28
N ASP A 63 -2.35 0.70 -38.53
CA ASP A 63 -1.49 1.88 -38.36
C ASP A 63 -0.16 1.50 -37.70
N ARG A 64 -0.19 0.65 -36.68
CA ARG A 64 1.03 0.17 -36.01
C ARG A 64 1.90 -0.68 -36.94
N LYS A 65 1.28 -1.56 -37.74
CA LYS A 65 1.97 -2.35 -38.77
C LYS A 65 2.71 -1.44 -39.74
N LYS A 66 2.08 -0.35 -40.21
CA LYS A 66 2.72 0.61 -41.10
C LYS A 66 3.97 1.23 -40.48
N GLN A 67 3.89 1.68 -39.23
CA GLN A 67 5.03 2.25 -38.50
C GLN A 67 6.19 1.26 -38.34
N LEU A 68 5.91 0.00 -38.01
CA LEU A 68 6.94 -1.04 -37.86
C LEU A 68 7.65 -1.34 -39.18
N VAL A 69 6.91 -1.39 -40.29
CA VAL A 69 7.49 -1.56 -41.63
C VAL A 69 8.34 -0.36 -42.03
N ASP A 70 7.88 0.85 -41.74
CA ASP A 70 8.65 2.07 -42.03
C ASP A 70 9.94 2.13 -41.19
N ALA A 71 9.95 1.65 -39.95
CA ALA A 71 11.16 1.53 -39.14
C ALA A 71 12.20 0.57 -39.77
N ILE A 72 11.76 -0.58 -40.29
CA ILE A 72 12.65 -1.51 -41.02
C ILE A 72 13.24 -0.83 -42.27
N ARG A 73 12.43 -0.04 -42.99
CA ARG A 73 12.88 0.69 -44.18
C ARG A 73 13.93 1.76 -43.83
N LEU A 74 13.71 2.52 -42.76
CA LEU A 74 14.64 3.54 -42.29
C LEU A 74 15.98 2.92 -41.85
N GLU A 75 15.96 1.81 -41.12
CA GLU A 75 17.18 1.09 -40.71
C GLU A 75 17.95 0.59 -41.94
N LYS A 76 17.26 0.01 -42.92
CA LYS A 76 17.85 -0.40 -44.20
C LYS A 76 18.49 0.77 -44.92
N GLU A 77 17.80 1.91 -45.04
CA GLU A 77 18.31 3.11 -45.72
C GLU A 77 19.54 3.67 -45.03
N SER A 78 19.55 3.69 -43.69
CA SER A 78 20.70 4.08 -42.87
C SER A 78 21.92 3.18 -43.14
N LYS A 79 21.76 1.85 -43.04
CA LYS A 79 22.84 0.89 -43.34
C LYS A 79 23.34 1.02 -44.78
N GLN A 80 22.43 1.18 -45.76
CA GLN A 80 22.79 1.39 -47.15
C GLN A 80 23.59 2.69 -47.37
N ARG A 81 23.28 3.76 -46.63
CA ARG A 81 24.02 5.02 -46.69
C ARG A 81 25.45 4.83 -46.22
N VAL A 82 25.64 4.19 -45.06
CA VAL A 82 26.97 3.88 -44.51
C VAL A 82 27.80 3.03 -45.47
N LEU A 83 27.19 2.01 -46.09
CA LEU A 83 27.87 1.18 -47.08
C LEU A 83 28.28 1.96 -48.33
N LYS A 84 27.38 2.82 -48.86
CA LYS A 84 27.70 3.68 -50.02
C LYS A 84 28.86 4.63 -49.72
N GLU A 85 28.89 5.21 -48.51
CA GLU A 85 29.99 6.06 -48.06
C GLU A 85 31.31 5.29 -47.96
N GLN A 86 31.30 4.07 -47.41
CA GLN A 86 32.48 3.20 -47.38
C GLN A 86 32.99 2.87 -48.80
N VAL A 87 32.09 2.50 -49.73
CA VAL A 87 32.45 2.22 -51.13
C VAL A 87 33.07 3.45 -51.78
N SER A 88 32.47 4.62 -51.60
CA SER A 88 32.99 5.88 -52.15
C SER A 88 34.38 6.22 -51.60
N ALA A 89 34.60 6.01 -50.30
CA ALA A 89 35.91 6.24 -49.67
C ALA A 89 36.98 5.30 -50.25
N CYS A 90 36.67 4.01 -50.37
CA CYS A 90 37.57 3.02 -50.96
C CYS A 90 37.88 3.34 -52.43
N ALA A 91 36.87 3.71 -53.22
CA ALA A 91 37.05 4.08 -54.63
C ALA A 91 37.97 5.31 -54.78
N CYS A 92 37.78 6.34 -53.96
CA CYS A 92 38.62 7.54 -53.97
C CYS A 92 40.09 7.22 -53.60
N LYS A 93 40.30 6.38 -52.58
CA LYS A 93 41.65 5.94 -52.18
C LYS A 93 42.32 5.13 -53.29
N LEU A 94 41.59 4.19 -53.90
CA LEU A 94 42.07 3.41 -55.05
C LEU A 94 42.49 4.32 -56.20
N GLN A 95 41.64 5.28 -56.58
CA GLN A 95 41.92 6.22 -57.66
C GLN A 95 43.19 7.04 -57.41
N ARG A 96 43.38 7.58 -56.20
CA ARG A 96 44.59 8.35 -55.82
C ARG A 96 45.86 7.51 -55.92
N THR A 97 45.77 6.26 -55.48
CA THR A 97 46.90 5.32 -55.48
C THR A 97 47.26 4.89 -56.89
N THR A 98 46.26 4.61 -57.74
CA THR A 98 46.48 4.34 -59.17
C THR A 98 47.14 5.51 -59.87
N ALA A 99 46.72 6.75 -59.56
CA ALA A 99 47.34 7.95 -60.14
C ALA A 99 48.79 8.12 -59.69
N LEU A 100 49.09 7.89 -58.40
CA LEU A 100 50.47 7.92 -57.88
C LEU A 100 51.34 6.83 -58.54
N LEU A 101 50.82 5.62 -58.68
CA LEU A 101 51.50 4.50 -59.33
C LEU A 101 51.82 4.84 -60.80
N GLN A 102 50.87 5.39 -61.54
CA GLN A 102 51.07 5.82 -62.92
C GLN A 102 52.13 6.93 -63.02
N PHE A 103 52.12 7.90 -62.10
CA PHE A 103 53.11 8.97 -62.05
C PHE A 103 54.52 8.43 -61.78
N CYS A 104 54.66 7.49 -60.83
CA CYS A 104 55.93 6.84 -60.53
C CYS A 104 56.44 6.02 -61.73
N ILE A 105 55.56 5.29 -62.44
CA ILE A 105 55.93 4.55 -63.66
C ILE A 105 56.47 5.49 -64.72
N GLU A 106 55.84 6.66 -64.91
CA GLU A 106 56.32 7.63 -65.89
C GLU A 106 57.67 8.24 -65.47
N ALA A 107 57.82 8.60 -64.19
CA ALA A 107 59.08 9.12 -63.65
C ALA A 107 60.25 8.12 -63.80
N LEU A 108 59.98 6.81 -63.72
CA LEU A 108 61.00 5.76 -63.94
C LEU A 108 61.51 5.67 -65.39
N LYS A 109 60.82 6.27 -66.36
CA LYS A 109 61.27 6.34 -67.75
C LYS A 109 62.26 7.48 -68.00
N GLU A 110 62.50 8.35 -67.01
CA GLU A 110 63.45 9.46 -67.13
C GLU A 110 64.87 8.92 -67.35
N THR A 111 65.56 9.47 -68.35
CA THR A 111 66.89 9.00 -68.77
C THR A 111 68.01 9.86 -68.19
N ASP A 112 67.72 11.11 -67.81
CA ASP A 112 68.67 11.97 -67.13
C ASP A 112 68.73 11.66 -65.62
N SER A 113 69.91 11.25 -65.16
CA SER A 113 70.15 10.90 -63.76
C SER A 113 69.98 12.10 -62.83
N ALA A 114 70.32 13.32 -63.27
CA ALA A 114 70.20 14.52 -62.45
C ALA A 114 68.74 14.95 -62.27
N ALA A 115 67.94 14.94 -63.34
CA ALA A 115 66.50 15.21 -63.30
C ALA A 115 65.74 14.21 -62.41
N PHE A 116 66.04 12.91 -62.51
CA PHE A 116 65.41 11.89 -61.68
C PHE A 116 65.73 12.07 -60.19
N LEU A 117 66.99 12.38 -59.84
CA LEU A 117 67.39 12.59 -58.45
C LEU A 117 66.67 13.76 -57.77
N GLN A 118 66.22 14.77 -58.51
CA GLN A 118 65.44 15.90 -57.97
C GLN A 118 64.05 15.48 -57.44
N VAL A 119 63.46 14.42 -57.99
CA VAL A 119 62.08 13.98 -57.67
C VAL A 119 61.99 12.59 -57.04
N GLY A 120 62.99 11.73 -57.25
CA GLY A 120 62.97 10.32 -56.87
C GLY A 120 62.86 10.08 -55.37
N SER A 121 63.61 10.82 -54.54
CA SER A 121 63.57 10.68 -53.07
C SER A 121 62.18 11.01 -52.49
N MET A 122 61.55 12.06 -53.03
CA MET A 122 60.19 12.48 -52.67
C MET A 122 59.14 11.44 -53.08
N LEU A 123 59.28 10.83 -54.26
CA LEU A 123 58.36 9.79 -54.71
C LEU A 123 58.49 8.51 -53.91
N ILE A 124 59.72 8.08 -53.59
CA ILE A 124 59.98 6.94 -52.72
C ILE A 124 59.32 7.15 -51.36
N HIS A 125 59.47 8.33 -50.75
CA HIS A 125 58.83 8.64 -49.48
C HIS A 125 57.30 8.65 -49.58
N ARG A 126 56.72 9.22 -50.65
CA ARG A 126 55.25 9.22 -50.86
C ARG A 126 54.70 7.82 -51.04
N VAL A 127 55.34 6.98 -51.85
CA VAL A 127 54.91 5.59 -52.07
C VAL A 127 55.00 4.79 -50.77
N ALA A 128 56.11 4.88 -50.04
CA ALA A 128 56.27 4.19 -48.76
C ALA A 128 55.24 4.66 -47.71
N SER A 129 54.94 5.97 -47.67
CA SER A 129 53.89 6.52 -46.80
C SER A 129 52.50 6.01 -47.20
N ASP A 130 52.18 5.99 -48.49
CA ASP A 130 50.86 5.55 -48.97
C ASP A 130 50.70 4.04 -48.68
N ASP A 131 51.71 3.21 -48.93
CA ASP A 131 51.74 1.77 -48.63
C ASP A 131 51.46 1.46 -47.14
N MET A 132 52.09 2.19 -46.22
CA MET A 132 51.84 2.05 -44.78
C MET A 132 50.40 2.40 -44.39
N THR A 133 49.82 3.45 -44.99
CA THR A 133 48.42 3.80 -44.74
C THR A 133 47.45 2.83 -45.40
N TRP A 134 47.80 2.24 -46.54
CA TRP A 134 47.03 1.18 -47.19
C TRP A 134 46.92 -0.04 -46.29
N HIS A 135 48.04 -0.51 -45.75
CA HIS A 135 48.07 -1.70 -44.90
C HIS A 135 47.21 -1.52 -43.64
N LYS A 136 47.28 -0.34 -43.01
CA LYS A 136 46.47 0.00 -41.83
C LYS A 136 44.97 0.07 -42.13
N ASP A 137 44.59 0.64 -43.27
CA ASP A 137 43.19 0.79 -43.66
C ASP A 137 42.58 -0.53 -44.19
N LEU A 138 43.38 -1.40 -44.83
CA LEU A 138 42.93 -2.70 -45.34
C LEU A 138 42.69 -3.73 -44.22
N ILE A 139 43.47 -3.67 -43.14
CA ILE A 139 43.27 -4.52 -41.96
C ILE A 139 42.06 -4.05 -41.12
N SER A 140 41.67 -2.78 -41.24
CA SER A 140 40.52 -2.19 -40.54
C SER A 140 39.24 -2.06 -41.39
N SER A 141 39.24 -2.56 -42.64
CA SER A 141 38.15 -2.39 -43.62
C SER A 141 36.99 -3.39 -43.50
N ALA A 142 36.67 -3.87 -42.30
CA ALA A 142 35.44 -4.64 -42.12
C ALA A 142 34.21 -3.78 -42.51
N PRO A 143 33.12 -4.38 -43.02
CA PRO A 143 31.86 -3.65 -43.22
C PRO A 143 31.44 -2.98 -41.91
N ARG A 144 31.17 -1.67 -41.93
CA ARG A 144 30.79 -0.91 -40.73
C ARG A 144 29.40 -1.26 -40.19
N VAL A 145 28.62 -1.99 -40.97
CA VAL A 145 27.25 -2.40 -40.64
C VAL A 145 27.04 -3.87 -41.01
N SER A 146 26.22 -4.56 -40.23
CA SER A 146 25.82 -5.95 -40.48
C SER A 146 24.95 -6.08 -41.74
N SER A 147 24.94 -7.27 -42.34
CA SER A 147 24.11 -7.59 -43.51
C SER A 147 22.64 -7.87 -43.17
N GLN A 148 22.31 -7.98 -41.89
CA GLN A 148 20.97 -8.31 -41.39
C GLN A 148 20.32 -7.09 -40.72
N VAL A 149 18.99 -7.04 -40.71
CA VAL A 149 18.24 -6.07 -39.91
C VAL A 149 17.92 -6.75 -38.58
N ASP A 150 18.60 -6.35 -37.52
CA ASP A 150 18.59 -7.02 -36.21
C ASP A 150 17.35 -6.58 -35.39
N LEU A 151 16.16 -6.80 -35.94
CA LEU A 151 14.87 -6.45 -35.33
C LEU A 151 13.99 -7.70 -35.19
N THR A 152 13.36 -7.86 -34.03
CA THR A 152 12.42 -8.94 -33.73
C THR A 152 11.08 -8.36 -33.29
N LEU A 153 9.98 -8.90 -33.81
CA LEU A 153 8.63 -8.55 -33.36
C LEU A 153 8.20 -9.51 -32.26
N ASP A 154 7.75 -8.97 -31.12
CA ASP A 154 7.04 -9.74 -30.08
C ASP A 154 5.54 -9.41 -30.14
N ASP A 155 4.75 -10.34 -30.66
CA ASP A 155 3.30 -10.22 -30.85
C ASP A 155 2.49 -10.90 -29.74
N LYS A 156 3.14 -11.64 -28.83
CA LYS A 156 2.48 -12.56 -27.89
C LYS A 156 1.54 -11.85 -26.93
N LEU A 157 1.94 -10.69 -26.40
CA LEU A 157 1.12 -9.93 -25.46
C LEU A 157 -0.16 -9.41 -26.13
N VAL A 158 -0.05 -8.88 -27.34
CA VAL A 158 -1.18 -8.37 -28.11
C VAL A 158 -2.14 -9.50 -28.46
N LEU A 159 -1.62 -10.65 -28.88
CA LEU A 159 -2.43 -11.84 -29.17
C LEU A 159 -3.19 -12.31 -27.92
N ARG A 160 -2.54 -12.34 -26.75
CA ARG A 160 -3.20 -12.69 -25.48
C ARG A 160 -4.33 -11.73 -25.14
N SER A 161 -4.11 -10.42 -25.31
CA SER A 161 -5.15 -9.42 -25.08
C SER A 161 -6.34 -9.59 -26.02
N ILE A 162 -6.11 -9.92 -27.31
CA ILE A 162 -7.19 -10.21 -28.27
C ILE A 162 -7.98 -11.47 -27.84
N GLN A 163 -7.29 -12.53 -27.42
CA GLN A 163 -7.94 -13.77 -26.95
C GLN A 163 -8.76 -13.57 -25.66
N GLN A 164 -8.40 -12.57 -24.85
CA GLN A 164 -9.09 -12.24 -23.60
C GLN A 164 -10.23 -11.22 -23.80
N LEU A 165 -10.40 -10.67 -25.02
CA LEU A 165 -11.47 -9.74 -25.34
C LEU A 165 -12.82 -10.45 -25.23
N ASN A 166 -13.60 -10.11 -24.20
CA ASN A 166 -14.88 -10.74 -23.89
C ASN A 166 -15.91 -9.69 -23.50
N PHE A 167 -17.19 -10.07 -23.54
CA PHE A 167 -18.25 -9.24 -22.97
C PHE A 167 -18.03 -9.08 -21.48
N ILE A 168 -17.85 -7.83 -21.05
CA ILE A 168 -17.93 -7.47 -19.64
C ILE A 168 -19.42 -7.51 -19.31
N GLN A 169 -19.83 -8.37 -18.38
CA GLN A 169 -21.22 -8.43 -17.97
C GLN A 169 -21.60 -7.04 -17.43
N MET A 170 -22.54 -6.36 -18.09
CA MET A 170 -23.12 -5.06 -17.69
C MET A 170 -24.04 -5.25 -16.47
N LYS A 171 -23.50 -5.89 -15.42
CA LYS A 171 -24.15 -6.08 -14.14
C LYS A 171 -23.11 -5.82 -13.06
N PRO A 172 -23.53 -5.25 -11.93
CA PRO A 172 -22.67 -5.17 -10.76
C PRO A 172 -22.12 -6.55 -10.40
N PRO A 173 -20.90 -6.63 -9.85
CA PRO A 173 -20.32 -7.90 -9.45
C PRO A 173 -21.20 -8.64 -8.44
N LYS A 174 -21.04 -9.97 -8.37
CA LYS A 174 -21.58 -10.73 -7.24
C LYS A 174 -20.76 -10.46 -5.98
N ALA A 175 -21.30 -10.85 -4.83
CA ALA A 175 -20.59 -10.80 -3.56
C ALA A 175 -19.27 -11.59 -3.62
N PRO A 176 -18.14 -11.01 -3.14
CA PRO A 176 -16.91 -11.75 -2.88
C PRO A 176 -17.10 -12.82 -1.81
N GLY A 177 -16.23 -13.84 -1.81
CA GLY A 177 -16.19 -14.83 -0.73
C GLY A 177 -15.07 -14.51 0.24
N ILE A 178 -15.36 -14.34 1.53
CA ILE A 178 -14.31 -14.26 2.57
C ILE A 178 -13.64 -15.64 2.69
N ILE A 179 -12.35 -15.65 2.98
CA ILE A 179 -11.55 -16.86 3.26
C ILE A 179 -11.22 -16.85 4.75
N PRO A 180 -12.07 -17.42 5.64
CA PRO A 180 -11.88 -17.33 7.08
C PRO A 180 -10.54 -17.88 7.57
N GLU A 181 -10.00 -18.90 6.87
CA GLU A 181 -8.74 -19.54 7.21
C GLU A 181 -7.51 -18.65 6.99
N GLU A 182 -7.65 -17.60 6.17
CA GLU A 182 -6.61 -16.59 5.90
C GLU A 182 -6.90 -15.26 6.62
N CYS A 183 -7.99 -15.19 7.38
CA CYS A 183 -8.30 -14.05 8.24
C CYS A 183 -7.67 -14.25 9.61
N SER A 184 -7.11 -13.19 10.19
CA SER A 184 -6.49 -13.24 11.52
C SER A 184 -6.72 -11.95 12.29
N ALA A 185 -6.62 -12.04 13.62
CA ALA A 185 -6.54 -10.89 14.51
C ALA A 185 -5.24 -11.00 15.30
N GLU A 186 -4.42 -9.96 15.24
CA GLU A 186 -3.11 -9.92 15.90
C GLU A 186 -2.99 -8.59 16.64
N ASN A 187 -2.83 -8.65 17.97
CA ASN A 187 -2.77 -7.48 18.84
C ASN A 187 -4.01 -6.58 18.64
N ASN A 188 -3.82 -5.37 18.12
CA ASN A 188 -4.88 -4.42 17.75
C ASN A 188 -5.03 -4.24 16.23
N SER A 189 -4.75 -5.30 15.47
CA SER A 189 -4.92 -5.35 14.03
C SER A 189 -5.78 -6.54 13.64
N VAL A 190 -6.46 -6.42 12.50
CA VAL A 190 -7.19 -7.52 11.87
C VAL A 190 -6.80 -7.61 10.41
N THR A 191 -6.54 -8.82 9.93
CA THR A 191 -6.28 -9.12 8.53
C THR A 191 -7.48 -9.86 7.95
N ILE A 192 -8.05 -9.34 6.87
CA ILE A 192 -9.18 -9.93 6.17
C ILE A 192 -8.72 -10.32 4.77
N ALA A 193 -9.01 -11.56 4.39
CA ALA A 193 -8.73 -12.11 3.07
C ALA A 193 -10.02 -12.57 2.39
N TRP A 194 -10.14 -12.33 1.09
CA TRP A 194 -11.30 -12.71 0.29
C TRP A 194 -10.86 -13.18 -1.11
N GLN A 195 -11.81 -13.74 -1.85
CA GLN A 195 -11.62 -14.19 -3.23
C GLN A 195 -12.63 -13.55 -4.18
N PRO A 196 -12.23 -13.32 -5.46
CA PRO A 196 -13.12 -12.80 -6.49
C PRO A 196 -14.34 -13.72 -6.70
N PRO A 197 -15.50 -13.15 -7.09
CA PRO A 197 -16.65 -13.95 -7.49
C PRO A 197 -16.33 -14.73 -8.78
N PRO A 198 -16.67 -16.03 -8.90
CA PRO A 198 -16.20 -16.89 -10.00
C PRO A 198 -16.60 -16.46 -11.42
N THR A 199 -17.62 -15.61 -11.56
CA THR A 199 -18.25 -15.27 -12.85
C THR A 199 -18.42 -13.77 -13.07
N SER A 200 -17.86 -12.93 -12.20
CA SER A 200 -18.03 -11.48 -12.28
C SER A 200 -16.75 -10.80 -12.72
N TYR A 201 -16.87 -9.81 -13.60
CA TYR A 201 -15.80 -8.86 -13.85
C TYR A 201 -15.72 -7.87 -12.70
N VAL A 202 -14.57 -7.79 -12.04
CA VAL A 202 -14.32 -6.95 -10.86
C VAL A 202 -13.20 -5.98 -11.18
N GLU A 203 -13.42 -4.70 -10.92
CA GLU A 203 -12.39 -3.65 -11.03
C GLU A 203 -11.74 -3.34 -9.69
N GLY A 204 -12.44 -3.60 -8.58
CA GLY A 204 -11.94 -3.45 -7.22
C GLY A 204 -12.94 -3.91 -6.17
N TYR A 205 -12.56 -3.72 -4.91
CA TYR A 205 -13.30 -4.10 -3.73
C TYR A 205 -13.37 -2.93 -2.75
N VAL A 206 -14.44 -2.89 -1.98
CA VAL A 206 -14.59 -2.05 -0.80
C VAL A 206 -14.72 -2.97 0.40
N LEU A 207 -13.78 -2.85 1.33
CA LEU A 207 -13.83 -3.52 2.63
C LEU A 207 -14.34 -2.51 3.65
N GLU A 208 -15.36 -2.93 4.40
CA GLU A 208 -15.91 -2.18 5.51
C GLU A 208 -15.73 -2.94 6.82
N LEU A 209 -15.48 -2.17 7.88
CA LEU A 209 -15.36 -2.65 9.26
C LEU A 209 -16.28 -1.82 10.16
N ASP A 210 -16.94 -2.46 11.12
CA ASP A 210 -17.69 -1.73 12.15
C ASP A 210 -16.75 -1.07 13.19
N ASP A 211 -17.34 -0.40 14.18
CA ASP A 211 -16.59 0.30 15.24
C ASP A 211 -16.18 -0.60 16.42
N GLY A 212 -16.27 -1.93 16.27
CA GLY A 212 -15.97 -2.89 17.34
C GLY A 212 -16.96 -2.87 18.50
N SER A 213 -18.09 -2.17 18.34
CA SER A 213 -19.16 -2.01 19.33
C SER A 213 -20.56 -2.24 18.73
N GLY A 214 -20.62 -2.84 17.53
CA GLY A 214 -21.86 -3.09 16.79
C GLY A 214 -22.49 -1.85 16.17
N GLY A 215 -21.72 -0.78 15.99
CA GLY A 215 -22.14 0.46 15.34
C GLY A 215 -22.07 0.40 13.81
N ASP A 216 -21.89 1.58 13.20
CA ASP A 216 -21.88 1.73 11.73
C ASP A 216 -20.61 1.16 11.10
N PHE A 217 -20.78 0.53 9.94
CA PHE A 217 -19.69 0.11 9.06
C PHE A 217 -19.03 1.32 8.38
N ARG A 218 -17.70 1.31 8.32
CA ARG A 218 -16.89 2.34 7.64
C ARG A 218 -15.96 1.69 6.63
N GLU A 219 -15.78 2.35 5.50
CA GLU A 219 -14.79 1.96 4.50
C GLU A 219 -13.39 2.08 5.09
N VAL A 220 -12.69 0.95 5.16
CA VAL A 220 -11.29 0.86 5.63
C VAL A 220 -10.33 0.56 4.48
N TYR A 221 -10.85 0.09 3.34
CA TYR A 221 -10.04 -0.15 2.15
C TYR A 221 -10.89 -0.10 0.87
N CYS A 222 -10.32 0.51 -0.18
CA CYS A 222 -10.86 0.52 -1.53
C CYS A 222 -9.72 0.30 -2.55
N GLY A 223 -9.76 -0.82 -3.27
CA GLY A 223 -8.67 -1.18 -4.19
C GLY A 223 -8.81 -2.56 -4.82
N LYS A 224 -7.74 -3.04 -5.47
CA LYS A 224 -7.73 -4.30 -6.25
C LYS A 224 -7.26 -5.53 -5.48
N GLU A 225 -6.46 -5.32 -4.44
CA GLU A 225 -5.98 -6.38 -3.57
C GLU A 225 -7.14 -7.10 -2.89
N THR A 226 -6.92 -8.37 -2.61
CA THR A 226 -7.91 -9.28 -2.01
C THR A 226 -7.57 -9.65 -0.57
N ILE A 227 -6.62 -8.93 0.02
CA ILE A 227 -6.21 -9.05 1.41
C ILE A 227 -5.91 -7.65 1.93
N CYS A 228 -6.35 -7.35 3.15
CA CYS A 228 -6.13 -6.06 3.78
C CYS A 228 -5.98 -6.23 5.30
N THR A 229 -4.96 -5.59 5.85
CA THR A 229 -4.74 -5.47 7.30
C THR A 229 -5.17 -4.09 7.76
N VAL A 230 -6.00 -4.05 8.80
CA VAL A 230 -6.49 -2.83 9.44
C VAL A 230 -5.85 -2.73 10.82
N ASP A 231 -4.99 -1.74 11.00
CA ASP A 231 -4.25 -1.49 12.24
C ASP A 231 -4.92 -0.43 13.13
N GLY A 232 -4.48 -0.34 14.39
CA GLY A 232 -4.87 0.76 15.28
C GLY A 232 -6.27 0.61 15.88
N LEU A 233 -6.79 -0.61 15.93
CA LEU A 233 -8.09 -0.91 16.49
C LEU A 233 -8.06 -0.85 18.03
N HIS A 234 -9.22 -0.82 18.66
CA HIS A 234 -9.33 -1.04 20.10
C HIS A 234 -9.07 -2.51 20.44
N PHE A 235 -8.33 -2.72 21.52
CA PHE A 235 -8.15 -4.03 22.15
C PHE A 235 -9.46 -4.59 22.70
N ASN A 236 -9.48 -5.91 22.91
CA ASN A 236 -10.59 -6.67 23.45
C ASN A 236 -11.94 -6.27 22.84
N SER A 237 -11.98 -6.12 21.52
CA SER A 237 -13.15 -5.65 20.79
C SER A 237 -13.41 -6.58 19.61
N LEU A 238 -14.69 -6.94 19.42
CA LEU A 238 -15.13 -7.78 18.31
C LEU A 238 -15.52 -6.88 17.14
N TYR A 239 -14.76 -6.96 16.05
CA TYR A 239 -15.02 -6.22 14.82
C TYR A 239 -15.71 -7.10 13.79
N ASN A 240 -16.77 -6.59 13.18
CA ASN A 240 -17.42 -7.23 12.04
C ASN A 240 -16.92 -6.62 10.74
N ALA A 241 -16.48 -7.46 9.82
CA ALA A 241 -16.00 -7.05 8.50
C ALA A 241 -16.92 -7.59 7.39
N ARG A 242 -17.03 -6.82 6.31
CA ARG A 242 -17.72 -7.21 5.08
C ARG A 242 -17.08 -6.61 3.85
N VAL A 243 -17.13 -7.31 2.73
CA VAL A 243 -16.51 -6.88 1.48
C VAL A 243 -17.54 -6.87 0.35
N LYS A 244 -17.55 -5.82 -0.47
CA LYS A 244 -18.29 -5.79 -1.75
C LYS A 244 -17.32 -5.61 -2.90
N ALA A 245 -17.66 -6.13 -4.07
CA ALA A 245 -16.92 -5.89 -5.31
C ALA A 245 -17.62 -4.81 -6.14
N PHE A 246 -16.86 -4.04 -6.92
CA PHE A 246 -17.39 -3.06 -7.86
C PHE A 246 -16.75 -3.18 -9.25
N ASN A 247 -17.47 -2.69 -10.26
CA ASN A 247 -16.98 -2.49 -11.61
C ASN A 247 -17.62 -1.21 -12.22
N GLY A 248 -17.32 -0.89 -13.48
CA GLY A 248 -17.88 0.27 -14.17
C GLY A 248 -19.41 0.32 -14.28
N THR A 249 -20.13 -0.78 -13.98
CA THR A 249 -21.59 -0.80 -13.89
C THR A 249 -22.11 -0.36 -12.51
N GLY A 250 -21.34 -0.62 -11.45
CA GLY A 250 -21.71 -0.28 -10.07
C GLY A 250 -21.18 -1.28 -9.04
N GLU A 251 -21.71 -1.16 -7.83
CA GLU A 251 -21.35 -1.97 -6.67
C GLU A 251 -22.24 -3.21 -6.54
N GLY A 252 -21.62 -4.33 -6.21
CA GLY A 252 -22.29 -5.59 -5.92
C GLY A 252 -22.82 -5.69 -4.49
N GLU A 253 -23.43 -6.83 -4.19
CA GLU A 253 -23.83 -7.19 -2.82
C GLU A 253 -22.60 -7.41 -1.93
N TYR A 254 -22.77 -7.24 -0.62
CA TYR A 254 -21.75 -7.56 0.37
C TYR A 254 -21.59 -9.08 0.55
N SER A 255 -20.38 -9.49 0.94
CA SER A 255 -20.07 -10.81 1.44
C SER A 255 -20.85 -11.12 2.73
N GLU A 256 -20.78 -12.38 3.17
CA GLU A 256 -21.10 -12.71 4.55
C GLU A 256 -20.21 -11.93 5.53
N LEU A 257 -20.72 -11.70 6.74
CA LEU A 257 -19.97 -11.05 7.81
C LEU A 257 -18.95 -12.02 8.39
N ILE A 258 -17.76 -11.52 8.67
CA ILE A 258 -16.79 -12.19 9.54
C ILE A 258 -16.55 -11.37 10.80
N GLY A 259 -16.61 -12.02 11.96
CA GLY A 259 -16.28 -11.41 13.25
C GLY A 259 -14.86 -11.77 13.66
N LEU A 260 -14.03 -10.77 13.95
CA LEU A 260 -12.64 -10.93 14.41
C LEU A 260 -12.46 -10.20 15.73
N GLN A 261 -11.90 -10.88 16.73
CA GLN A 261 -11.68 -10.31 18.07
C GLN A 261 -10.21 -9.93 18.23
N THR A 262 -9.96 -8.65 18.52
CA THR A 262 -8.62 -8.17 18.87
C THR A 262 -8.17 -8.72 20.22
N SER A 263 -6.86 -8.73 20.47
CA SER A 263 -6.26 -9.30 21.68
C SER A 263 -6.84 -8.68 22.95
N GLU A 264 -7.06 -9.51 23.97
CA GLU A 264 -7.59 -9.07 25.27
C GLU A 264 -6.63 -8.14 26.03
N VAL A 265 -5.33 -8.38 25.85
CA VAL A 265 -4.24 -7.63 26.46
C VAL A 265 -3.45 -6.84 25.42
N ALA A 266 -2.95 -5.67 25.81
CA ALA A 266 -2.20 -4.80 24.93
C ALA A 266 -0.70 -5.12 24.95
N TRP A 267 -0.16 -5.57 23.82
CA TRP A 267 1.28 -5.68 23.61
C TRP A 267 1.81 -4.43 22.93
N PHE A 268 2.73 -3.74 23.58
CA PHE A 268 3.34 -2.51 23.08
C PHE A 268 4.75 -2.31 23.63
N THR A 269 5.49 -1.41 22.99
CA THR A 269 6.85 -1.00 23.36
C THR A 269 6.93 0.51 23.53
N LEU A 270 8.09 1.00 23.96
CA LEU A 270 8.41 2.42 23.97
C LEU A 270 8.71 2.90 22.54
N ASP A 271 8.47 4.18 22.28
CA ASP A 271 8.65 4.81 20.99
C ASP A 271 9.83 5.81 21.03
N PRO A 272 11.03 5.44 20.54
CA PRO A 272 12.17 6.34 20.52
C PRO A 272 11.96 7.60 19.68
N VAL A 273 11.09 7.55 18.66
CA VAL A 273 10.81 8.67 17.75
C VAL A 273 9.89 9.69 18.42
N ARG A 274 8.90 9.23 19.20
CA ARG A 274 7.96 10.07 19.94
C ARG A 274 8.44 10.43 21.34
N SER A 275 9.57 9.89 21.80
CA SER A 275 10.16 10.17 23.11
C SER A 275 11.19 11.29 23.07
N ALA A 276 11.69 11.72 24.23
CA ALA A 276 12.77 12.69 24.30
C ALA A 276 14.06 12.13 23.67
N PRO A 277 14.83 12.95 22.92
CA PRO A 277 15.96 12.47 22.11
C PRO A 277 17.18 12.02 22.93
N ASP A 278 17.28 12.44 24.20
CA ASP A 278 18.42 12.15 25.08
C ASP A 278 18.28 10.82 25.84
N LEU A 279 17.22 10.05 25.55
CA LEU A 279 16.96 8.75 26.15
C LEU A 279 17.64 7.64 25.35
N PHE A 280 18.17 6.65 26.06
CA PHE A 280 18.77 5.46 25.45
C PHE A 280 17.83 4.27 25.63
N PHE A 281 17.49 3.63 24.53
CA PHE A 281 16.57 2.48 24.49
C PHE A 281 17.31 1.18 24.19
N SER A 282 16.82 0.06 24.70
CA SER A 282 17.26 -1.27 24.25
C SER A 282 16.85 -1.52 22.79
N PRO A 283 17.50 -2.46 22.07
CA PRO A 283 17.12 -2.82 20.70
C PRO A 283 15.65 -3.23 20.54
N GLU A 284 15.06 -3.83 21.57
CA GLU A 284 13.66 -4.26 21.60
C GLU A 284 12.69 -3.13 22.00
N HIS A 285 13.21 -1.95 22.33
CA HIS A 285 12.48 -0.77 22.81
C HIS A 285 11.60 -1.04 24.05
N THR A 286 12.01 -1.98 24.90
CA THR A 286 11.34 -2.30 26.17
C THR A 286 12.04 -1.67 27.36
N THR A 287 13.35 -1.46 27.29
CA THR A 287 14.15 -0.84 28.35
C THR A 287 14.52 0.57 27.95
N VAL A 288 14.46 1.51 28.89
CA VAL A 288 14.88 2.89 28.70
C VAL A 288 15.74 3.38 29.86
N THR A 289 16.79 4.13 29.55
CA THR A 289 17.66 4.77 30.54
C THR A 289 17.99 6.21 30.15
N CYS A 290 18.25 7.03 31.17
CA CYS A 290 18.71 8.40 31.03
C CYS A 290 19.97 8.60 31.88
N ASP A 291 21.00 9.22 31.29
CA ASP A 291 22.20 9.62 32.03
C ASP A 291 22.28 11.15 32.25
N GLY A 292 21.33 11.90 31.67
CA GLY A 292 21.21 13.35 31.81
C GLY A 292 20.63 13.77 33.17
N TYR A 293 21.00 14.96 33.66
CA TYR A 293 20.49 15.49 34.93
C TYR A 293 19.04 15.95 34.87
N GLU A 294 18.58 16.34 33.69
CA GLU A 294 17.19 16.76 33.47
C GLU A 294 16.29 15.55 33.26
N HIS A 295 15.02 15.71 33.60
CA HIS A 295 14.01 14.70 33.31
C HIS A 295 13.72 14.65 31.81
N ARG A 296 13.52 13.44 31.32
CA ARG A 296 13.22 13.14 29.93
C ARG A 296 12.09 12.12 29.84
N VAL A 297 11.04 12.45 29.10
CA VAL A 297 9.83 11.61 28.97
C VAL A 297 9.99 10.62 27.81
N ALA A 298 9.76 9.34 28.09
CA ALA A 298 9.47 8.31 27.10
C ALA A 298 7.96 8.07 26.97
N LEU A 299 7.50 7.84 25.75
CA LEU A 299 6.12 7.46 25.41
C LEU A 299 6.09 6.07 24.79
N SER A 300 4.97 5.37 24.89
CA SER A 300 4.70 4.14 24.15
C SER A 300 4.32 4.36 22.68
N VAL A 301 4.42 3.31 21.88
CA VAL A 301 3.98 3.31 20.47
C VAL A 301 2.44 3.29 20.34
N VAL A 302 1.74 2.68 21.31
CA VAL A 302 0.27 2.54 21.37
C VAL A 302 -0.32 3.55 22.35
N GLY A 303 -1.45 4.15 21.96
CA GLY A 303 -2.29 4.98 22.82
C GLY A 303 -3.67 4.36 23.01
N PHE A 304 -4.26 4.55 24.20
CA PHE A 304 -5.53 3.97 24.60
C PHE A 304 -6.61 5.03 24.73
N SER A 305 -7.82 4.73 24.24
CA SER A 305 -8.99 5.61 24.33
C SER A 305 -10.25 4.94 24.88
N LYS A 306 -10.17 3.65 25.19
CA LYS A 306 -11.26 2.77 25.65
C LYS A 306 -10.64 1.57 26.39
N GLY A 307 -11.40 0.94 27.28
CA GLY A 307 -11.02 -0.32 27.92
C GLY A 307 -10.17 -0.13 29.17
N CYS A 308 -9.83 -1.25 29.79
CA CYS A 308 -9.02 -1.31 31.00
C CYS A 308 -7.67 -1.98 30.69
N HIS A 309 -6.57 -1.26 30.93
CA HIS A 309 -5.21 -1.66 30.53
C HIS A 309 -4.27 -1.62 31.72
N TYR A 310 -3.40 -2.63 31.82
CA TYR A 310 -2.39 -2.74 32.86
C TYR A 310 -1.02 -3.02 32.25
N TRP A 311 0.01 -2.33 32.75
CA TRP A 311 1.41 -2.58 32.42
C TRP A 311 2.29 -2.26 33.61
N GLU A 312 3.52 -2.77 33.56
CA GLU A 312 4.47 -2.65 34.65
C GLU A 312 5.82 -2.13 34.19
N PHE A 313 6.49 -1.38 35.05
CA PHE A 313 7.89 -1.01 34.90
C PHE A 313 8.71 -1.68 36.00
N VAL A 314 9.72 -2.46 35.64
CA VAL A 314 10.70 -3.00 36.58
C VAL A 314 11.88 -2.03 36.68
N ILE A 315 12.31 -1.74 37.91
CA ILE A 315 13.44 -0.86 38.19
C ILE A 315 14.75 -1.64 38.08
N ASP A 316 15.39 -1.61 36.91
CA ASP A 316 16.63 -2.34 36.64
C ASP A 316 17.84 -1.71 37.33
N ARG A 317 17.91 -0.38 37.34
CA ARG A 317 18.98 0.42 37.93
C ARG A 317 18.40 1.63 38.63
N TYR A 318 18.80 1.85 39.88
CA TYR A 318 18.38 3.01 40.66
C TYR A 318 19.49 3.45 41.64
N GLU A 319 20.49 4.13 41.09
CA GLU A 319 21.72 4.48 41.81
C GLU A 319 21.75 5.94 42.26
N ALA A 320 21.03 6.81 41.57
CA ALA A 320 20.94 8.22 41.93
C ALA A 320 19.81 8.47 42.95
N ASP A 321 19.91 9.55 43.72
CA ASP A 321 18.84 10.02 44.59
C ASP A 321 17.91 10.91 43.76
N THR A 322 17.18 10.26 42.85
CA THR A 322 16.33 10.92 41.86
C THR A 322 14.93 10.34 41.86
N ASP A 323 13.96 11.12 41.39
CA ASP A 323 12.55 10.73 41.50
C ASP A 323 12.00 10.37 40.10
N PRO A 324 12.12 9.12 39.63
CA PRO A 324 11.47 8.71 38.38
C PRO A 324 9.95 8.87 38.51
N SER A 325 9.30 9.15 37.38
CA SER A 325 7.85 9.38 37.33
C SER A 325 7.19 8.47 36.29
N PHE A 326 6.12 7.79 36.70
CA PHE A 326 5.42 6.78 35.89
C PHE A 326 3.97 7.20 35.70
N GLY A 327 3.39 6.95 34.52
CA GLY A 327 1.99 7.24 34.30
C GLY A 327 1.58 7.24 32.84
N ILE A 328 0.78 8.24 32.48
CA ILE A 328 0.19 8.39 31.15
C ILE A 328 0.35 9.82 30.66
N ALA A 329 0.32 10.01 29.35
CA ALA A 329 0.44 11.33 28.74
C ALA A 329 -0.41 11.47 27.48
N ARG A 330 -0.68 12.72 27.08
CA ARG A 330 -1.07 13.03 25.70
C ARG A 330 0.13 12.94 24.77
N LEU A 331 -0.15 12.82 23.47
CA LEU A 331 0.89 12.76 22.44
C LEU A 331 1.77 14.02 22.39
N ASP A 332 1.22 15.17 22.76
CA ASP A 332 1.85 16.49 22.72
C ASP A 332 2.47 16.93 24.07
N VAL A 333 2.65 16.01 25.02
CA VAL A 333 3.31 16.27 26.31
C VAL A 333 4.72 16.85 26.15
N ALA A 334 5.11 17.75 27.07
CA ALA A 334 6.47 18.23 27.21
C ALA A 334 7.42 17.07 27.54
N ARG A 335 8.51 16.95 26.78
CA ARG A 335 9.42 15.78 26.84
C ARG A 335 10.73 16.08 27.55
N ASP A 336 11.03 17.36 27.77
CA ASP A 336 12.24 17.91 28.37
C ASP A 336 12.08 18.24 29.85
N GLU A 337 10.98 17.79 30.47
CA GLU A 337 10.73 17.93 31.90
C GLU A 337 10.13 16.66 32.53
N MET A 338 9.85 16.69 33.83
CA MET A 338 9.29 15.56 34.56
C MET A 338 7.82 15.35 34.15
N LEU A 339 7.43 14.10 33.91
CA LEU A 339 6.06 13.76 33.53
C LEU A 339 5.07 14.26 34.59
N GLY A 340 4.08 15.06 34.16
CA GLY A 340 3.07 15.67 35.05
C GLY A 340 3.37 17.12 35.46
N LYS A 341 4.51 17.69 35.06
CA LYS A 341 4.77 19.13 35.23
C LYS A 341 3.87 19.98 34.34
N ASP A 342 3.64 19.55 33.10
CA ASP A 342 2.65 20.16 32.22
C ASP A 342 1.23 19.63 32.50
N ASP A 343 0.24 20.17 31.78
CA ASP A 343 -1.16 19.76 31.86
C ASP A 343 -1.49 18.52 31.00
N LYS A 344 -0.47 17.90 30.38
CA LYS A 344 -0.62 16.78 29.43
C LYS A 344 -0.11 15.45 29.98
N GLY A 345 0.61 15.45 31.10
CA GLY A 345 1.02 14.25 31.83
C GLY A 345 0.22 14.02 33.12
N TRP A 346 -0.12 12.77 33.41
CA TRP A 346 -0.67 12.32 34.69
C TRP A 346 0.21 11.23 35.25
N SER A 347 0.79 11.44 36.41
CA SER A 347 1.86 10.57 36.90
C SER A 347 1.89 10.39 38.40
N MET A 348 2.67 9.41 38.81
CA MET A 348 3.20 9.26 40.15
C MET A 348 4.73 9.33 40.07
N TYR A 349 5.33 10.32 40.73
CA TYR A 349 6.78 10.29 40.97
C TYR A 349 7.06 9.69 42.34
N ILE A 350 8.15 8.95 42.44
CA ILE A 350 8.43 8.09 43.58
C ILE A 350 9.92 8.07 43.90
N ASP A 351 10.25 8.25 45.18
CA ASP A 351 11.60 8.17 45.71
C ASP A 351 11.80 6.82 46.44
N LYS A 352 12.86 6.70 47.26
CA LYS A 352 13.14 5.47 48.04
C LYS A 352 12.20 5.22 49.22
N GLN A 353 11.39 6.20 49.61
CA GLN A 353 10.60 6.22 50.83
C GLN A 353 9.11 6.50 50.58
N ARG A 354 8.78 7.24 49.53
CA ARG A 354 7.46 7.86 49.36
C ARG A 354 7.17 8.23 47.91
N SER A 355 5.89 8.40 47.62
CA SER A 355 5.41 8.86 46.31
C SER A 355 4.39 9.99 46.44
N TRP A 356 4.16 10.68 45.31
CA TRP A 356 3.09 11.65 45.14
C TRP A 356 2.54 11.57 43.71
N PHE A 357 1.27 11.93 43.56
CA PHE A 357 0.66 12.12 42.26
C PHE A 357 0.95 13.53 41.73
N MET A 358 1.12 13.65 40.41
CA MET A 358 1.42 14.92 39.76
C MET A 358 0.67 15.10 38.43
N ASN A 359 0.07 16.28 38.25
CA ASN A 359 -0.50 16.77 37.00
C ASN A 359 -0.52 18.32 37.03
N ALA A 360 -0.16 18.98 35.94
CA ALA A 360 -0.08 20.43 35.85
C ALA A 360 0.76 21.09 36.97
N SER A 361 1.89 20.46 37.34
CA SER A 361 2.77 20.88 38.45
C SER A 361 2.10 20.88 39.84
N ILE A 362 0.91 20.31 39.98
CA ILE A 362 0.22 20.13 41.26
C ILE A 362 0.61 18.77 41.81
N HIS A 363 1.20 18.77 43.01
CA HIS A 363 1.57 17.58 43.76
C HIS A 363 0.44 17.24 44.75
N ASP A 364 -0.06 16.01 44.72
CA ASP A 364 -1.13 15.56 45.62
C ASP A 364 -0.86 14.17 46.20
N LYS A 365 -1.56 13.85 47.30
CA LYS A 365 -1.62 12.53 47.95
C LYS A 365 -0.27 11.86 48.15
N ARG A 366 0.48 12.35 49.13
CA ARG A 366 1.69 11.67 49.61
C ARG A 366 1.34 10.28 50.14
N SER A 367 2.02 9.25 49.65
CA SER A 367 1.93 7.87 50.15
C SER A 367 3.30 7.41 50.66
N GLU A 368 3.33 6.66 51.75
CA GLU A 368 4.56 6.00 52.21
C GLU A 368 4.81 4.75 51.37
N GLY A 369 6.06 4.30 51.33
CA GLY A 369 6.50 3.23 50.44
C GLY A 369 7.13 3.81 49.19
N GLY A 370 8.35 3.37 48.90
CA GLY A 370 9.14 3.82 47.76
C GLY A 370 9.63 2.64 46.94
N ILE A 371 10.56 2.91 46.04
CA ILE A 371 11.16 1.89 45.16
C ILE A 371 12.62 1.62 45.49
N THR A 372 13.04 0.39 45.19
CA THR A 372 14.44 -0.02 45.14
C THR A 372 14.74 -0.71 43.81
N GLN A 373 16.01 -0.98 43.53
CA GLN A 373 16.36 -1.86 42.41
C GLN A 373 15.63 -3.21 42.55
N GLY A 374 15.02 -3.67 41.47
CA GLY A 374 14.18 -4.87 41.42
C GLY A 374 12.72 -4.65 41.83
N SER A 375 12.32 -3.45 42.26
CA SER A 375 10.91 -3.14 42.48
C SER A 375 10.14 -3.05 41.15
N THR A 376 8.84 -3.28 41.23
CA THR A 376 7.92 -3.14 40.09
C THR A 376 6.93 -2.02 40.35
N VAL A 377 6.72 -1.15 39.36
CA VAL A 377 5.69 -0.08 39.38
C VAL A 377 4.62 -0.42 38.35
N GLY A 378 3.44 -0.77 38.82
CA GLY A 378 2.26 -1.06 37.99
C GLY A 378 1.43 0.18 37.72
N VAL A 379 0.90 0.29 36.50
CA VAL A 379 0.01 1.37 36.07
C VAL A 379 -1.27 0.76 35.53
N LEU A 380 -2.40 1.07 36.15
CA LEU A 380 -3.73 0.65 35.72
C LEU A 380 -4.51 1.84 35.19
N LEU A 381 -4.78 1.83 33.89
CA LEU A 381 -5.60 2.80 33.20
C LEU A 381 -6.96 2.17 32.86
N ASP A 382 -7.99 2.54 33.60
CA ASP A 382 -9.37 2.10 33.37
C ASP A 382 -10.15 3.23 32.70
N LEU A 383 -10.24 3.21 31.38
CA LEU A 383 -10.96 4.22 30.59
C LEU A 383 -12.46 3.95 30.52
N ASP A 384 -12.92 2.78 30.97
CA ASP A 384 -14.35 2.50 31.10
C ASP A 384 -14.91 3.18 32.36
N ARG A 385 -14.10 3.29 33.42
CA ARG A 385 -14.40 4.05 34.65
C ARG A 385 -13.75 5.44 34.68
N HIS A 386 -12.93 5.77 33.70
CA HIS A 386 -12.17 7.02 33.58
C HIS A 386 -11.22 7.32 34.77
N ILE A 387 -10.50 6.32 35.25
CA ILE A 387 -9.58 6.42 36.39
C ILE A 387 -8.15 5.93 36.09
N LEU A 388 -7.18 6.41 36.88
CA LEU A 388 -5.79 5.94 36.89
C LEU A 388 -5.38 5.50 38.30
N ARG A 389 -4.74 4.34 38.42
CA ARG A 389 -4.21 3.79 39.68
C ARG A 389 -2.78 3.30 39.51
N PHE A 390 -2.02 3.34 40.61
CA PHE A 390 -0.62 2.92 40.67
C PHE A 390 -0.41 1.84 41.71
N PHE A 391 0.55 0.95 41.44
CA PHE A 391 0.92 -0.16 42.30
C PHE A 391 2.43 -0.20 42.45
N VAL A 392 2.93 -0.62 43.61
CA VAL A 392 4.34 -0.90 43.86
C VAL A 392 4.44 -2.30 44.43
N ASN A 393 5.15 -3.19 43.72
CA ASN A 393 5.27 -4.60 44.07
C ASN A 393 3.90 -5.25 44.34
N GLU A 394 2.97 -5.10 43.38
CA GLU A 394 1.60 -5.64 43.42
C GLU A 394 0.66 -5.02 44.48
N GLU A 395 1.14 -4.11 45.32
CA GLU A 395 0.34 -3.42 46.33
C GLU A 395 -0.09 -2.02 45.85
N PRO A 396 -1.34 -1.57 46.11
CA PRO A 396 -1.77 -0.22 45.75
C PRO A 396 -0.92 0.87 46.39
N GLN A 397 -0.31 1.73 45.56
CA GLN A 397 0.51 2.84 46.02
C GLN A 397 -0.34 4.12 46.18
N GLY A 398 -1.18 4.11 47.23
CA GLY A 398 -2.13 5.18 47.54
C GLY A 398 -3.55 4.94 47.00
N PRO A 399 -4.43 5.95 47.07
CA PRO A 399 -5.80 5.86 46.55
C PRO A 399 -5.84 5.94 45.02
N ILE A 400 -7.04 5.99 44.42
CA ILE A 400 -7.20 6.31 43.01
C ILE A 400 -6.58 7.69 42.74
N ALA A 401 -5.62 7.73 41.79
CA ALA A 401 -4.78 8.89 41.57
C ALA A 401 -5.50 9.99 40.79
N PHE A 402 -6.19 9.61 39.71
CA PHE A 402 -6.88 10.56 38.83
C PHE A 402 -8.23 10.01 38.39
N HIS A 403 -9.16 10.92 38.10
CA HIS A 403 -10.53 10.66 37.65
C HIS A 403 -10.83 11.52 36.42
N ASN A 404 -11.93 11.24 35.73
CA ASN A 404 -12.42 12.01 34.58
C ASN A 404 -11.41 12.06 33.41
N LEU A 405 -10.72 10.95 33.16
CA LEU A 405 -9.76 10.81 32.07
C LEU A 405 -10.50 10.50 30.75
N TYR A 406 -10.57 11.50 29.86
CA TYR A 406 -11.22 11.37 28.55
C TYR A 406 -10.24 11.57 27.40
N GLY A 407 -10.40 10.84 26.30
CA GLY A 407 -9.57 10.94 25.10
C GLY A 407 -8.46 9.89 25.04
N VAL A 408 -7.43 10.14 24.23
CA VAL A 408 -6.33 9.19 24.00
C VAL A 408 -5.19 9.46 25.00
N PHE A 409 -4.66 8.40 25.60
CA PHE A 409 -3.53 8.44 26.52
C PHE A 409 -2.48 7.39 26.16
N TYR A 410 -1.21 7.77 26.25
CA TYR A 410 -0.06 6.92 26.00
C TYR A 410 0.62 6.59 27.34
N PRO A 411 0.91 5.32 27.65
CA PRO A 411 1.89 4.95 28.67
C PRO A 411 3.15 5.80 28.58
N ALA A 412 3.57 6.34 29.71
CA ALA A 412 4.67 7.28 29.79
C ALA A 412 5.52 7.06 31.05
N VAL A 413 6.81 7.32 30.91
CA VAL A 413 7.75 7.35 32.04
C VAL A 413 8.74 8.50 31.84
N SER A 414 9.03 9.26 32.89
CA SER A 414 10.13 10.23 32.86
C SER A 414 11.27 9.79 33.75
N LEU A 415 12.47 9.77 33.18
CA LEU A 415 13.69 9.36 33.84
C LEU A 415 14.72 10.49 33.84
N ASN A 416 15.68 10.38 34.75
CA ASN A 416 16.90 11.17 34.78
C ASN A 416 18.08 10.25 35.16
N ARG A 417 19.24 10.86 35.38
CA ARG A 417 20.52 10.19 35.59
C ARG A 417 20.43 9.02 36.55
N GLY A 418 20.98 7.87 36.13
CA GLY A 418 21.19 6.71 37.01
C GLY A 418 19.94 5.88 37.26
N VAL A 419 18.90 6.08 36.44
CA VAL A 419 17.69 5.25 36.43
C VAL A 419 17.59 4.48 35.11
N THR A 420 17.31 3.18 35.21
CA THR A 420 16.97 2.32 34.08
C THR A 420 15.73 1.54 34.45
N VAL A 421 14.76 1.49 33.54
CA VAL A 421 13.53 0.72 33.74
C VAL A 421 13.21 -0.11 32.51
N THR A 422 12.59 -1.26 32.73
CA THR A 422 12.09 -2.15 31.69
C THR A 422 10.57 -2.21 31.75
N LEU A 423 9.93 -1.94 30.63
CA LEU A 423 8.49 -2.02 30.42
C LEU A 423 8.05 -3.46 30.14
N HIS A 424 7.05 -3.92 30.88
CA HIS A 424 6.36 -5.20 30.70
C HIS A 424 4.91 -4.94 30.28
N THR A 425 4.51 -5.51 29.14
CA THR A 425 3.17 -5.36 28.54
C THR A 425 2.55 -6.72 28.26
N GLY A 426 1.32 -6.76 27.73
CA GLY A 426 0.59 -8.00 27.52
C GLY A 426 0.12 -8.65 28.84
N LEU A 427 -0.02 -7.85 29.91
CA LEU A 427 -0.46 -8.32 31.21
C LEU A 427 -1.98 -8.26 31.33
N GLU A 428 -2.56 -9.29 31.92
CA GLU A 428 -3.97 -9.26 32.33
C GLU A 428 -4.15 -8.27 33.49
N VAL A 429 -5.32 -7.64 33.55
CA VAL A 429 -5.68 -6.80 34.70
C VAL A 429 -6.00 -7.73 35.88
N PRO A 430 -5.26 -7.69 36.99
CA PRO A 430 -5.54 -8.54 38.13
C PRO A 430 -6.98 -8.32 38.65
N PRO A 431 -7.78 -9.39 38.86
CA PRO A 431 -9.20 -9.27 39.21
C PRO A 431 -9.46 -8.38 40.45
N ASP A 432 -8.57 -8.48 41.44
CA ASP A 432 -8.65 -7.71 42.68
C ASP A 432 -8.52 -6.19 42.47
N TYR A 433 -7.86 -5.77 41.39
CA TYR A 433 -7.66 -4.35 41.11
C TYR A 433 -8.91 -3.68 40.54
N VAL A 434 -9.79 -4.47 39.90
CA VAL A 434 -11.06 -4.00 39.32
C VAL A 434 -12.19 -3.96 40.36
N HIS A 435 -12.12 -4.84 41.37
CA HIS A 435 -13.21 -5.09 42.33
C HIS A 435 -13.08 -4.34 43.66
N GLN A 436 -12.01 -3.58 43.87
CA GLN A 436 -11.73 -2.97 45.19
C GLN A 436 -12.73 -1.91 45.70
N HIS A 437 -13.87 -1.65 45.05
CA HIS A 437 -14.94 -0.82 45.62
C HIS A 437 -16.35 -1.29 45.23
N ILE A 438 -16.82 -2.36 45.87
CA ILE A 438 -18.20 -2.43 46.38
C ILE A 438 -18.08 -2.71 47.89
N THR A 439 -17.82 -1.68 48.69
CA THR A 439 -18.18 -1.66 50.12
C THR A 439 -18.15 -0.24 50.65
#